data_AF-A0A9D1TJX5-F1
#
_entry.id   AF-A0A9D1TJX5-F1
#
_cell.length_a   1.000
_cell.length_b   1.000
_cell.length_c   1.000
_cell.angle_alpha   90.00
_cell.angle_beta   90.00
_cell.angle_gamma   90.00
#
_symmetry.space_group_name_H-M   'P 1'
#
loop_
_entity.id
_entity.type
_entity.pdbx_description
1 polymer ?
#
loop_
_entity_poly.entity_id
_entity_poly.type
_entity_poly.pdbx_seq_one_letter_code
_entity_poly.pdbx_strand_id
1 'polypeptide(L)'
;MIDLYTGVKKFQEGKIIRTFKTLQFMEDGNVIKDVNWRTIKAKELFCYLLQHKSASKEELTSMLWPEYDEAKAMQNLYTTIYQIKSMLKSIDFDIDITNTVGRYEMILRDVSVDLHIFESVFDNFESLTEENYRYYDKLMKYYTGDYLKEENFSWKANKSEQLKILYITMINTMIEHLKAEHNYFDALLLALTIQKHYPTFQNNYLVLMQLYDAIGEHDNVRMQYTNLTELLGRKPNNYITKWYGNWTTKHSDTDDLALSN
;
A
#
# COMPACT_ATOMS: atom_id res chain seq x y z
N MET A 1 -22.27 10.57 2.80
CA MET A 1 -21.09 11.35 2.38
C MET A 1 -20.06 11.28 3.48
N ILE A 2 -19.08 10.37 3.34
CA ILE A 2 -17.86 10.48 4.12
C ILE A 2 -17.22 11.80 3.72
N ASP A 3 -16.86 12.62 4.70
CA ASP A 3 -16.09 13.82 4.40
C ASP A 3 -14.70 13.39 3.89
N LEU A 4 -14.60 13.25 2.58
CA LEU A 4 -13.37 12.88 1.88
C LEU A 4 -12.22 13.82 2.30
N TYR A 5 -12.49 15.09 2.57
CA TYR A 5 -11.46 16.02 3.03
C TYR A 5 -10.91 15.67 4.41
N THR A 6 -11.71 15.06 5.29
CA THR A 6 -11.26 14.63 6.63
C THR A 6 -10.23 13.49 6.54
N GLY A 7 -10.34 12.58 5.57
CA GLY A 7 -9.39 11.46 5.41
C GLY A 7 -7.97 11.91 5.09
N VAL A 8 -7.81 12.81 4.12
CA VAL A 8 -6.49 13.34 3.72
C VAL A 8 -5.91 14.26 4.80
N LYS A 9 -6.75 15.06 5.48
CA LYS A 9 -6.31 15.91 6.60
C LYS A 9 -5.66 15.12 7.72
N LYS A 10 -6.20 13.93 8.05
CA LYS A 10 -5.62 13.03 9.07
C LYS A 10 -4.18 12.59 8.82
N PHE A 11 -3.67 12.71 7.58
CA PHE A 11 -2.26 12.42 7.28
C PHE A 11 -1.32 13.61 7.48
N GLN A 12 -1.87 14.82 7.56
CA GLN A 12 -1.13 16.09 7.63
C GLN A 12 -1.28 16.78 8.99
N GLU A 13 -2.44 16.60 9.64
CA GLU A 13 -2.83 17.23 10.88
C GLU A 13 -3.15 16.15 11.93
N GLY A 14 -2.76 16.40 13.17
CA GLY A 14 -2.98 15.51 14.30
C GLY A 14 -2.04 14.30 14.33
N LYS A 15 -2.44 13.30 15.11
CA LYS A 15 -1.64 12.12 15.41
C LYS A 15 -2.02 10.96 14.49
N ILE A 16 -1.04 10.41 13.77
CA ILE A 16 -1.24 9.27 12.88
C ILE A 16 -0.13 8.23 13.03
N ILE A 17 -0.53 6.96 13.06
CA ILE A 17 0.37 5.82 12.94
C ILE A 17 0.42 5.43 11.46
N ARG A 18 1.63 5.44 10.89
CA ARG A 18 1.90 4.94 9.54
C ARG A 18 2.40 3.50 9.61
N THR A 19 1.89 2.68 8.72
CA THR A 19 2.17 1.24 8.62
C THR A 19 2.58 0.83 7.21
N PHE A 20 2.35 1.67 6.18
CA PHE A 20 2.91 1.43 4.85
C PHE A 20 4.43 1.58 4.85
N LYS A 21 5.13 0.59 4.31
CA LYS A 21 6.58 0.39 4.34
C LYS A 21 7.15 0.09 5.74
N THR A 22 6.99 0.98 6.72
CA THR A 22 7.56 0.84 8.07
C THR A 22 6.64 1.47 9.12
N LEU A 23 6.71 0.98 10.36
CA LEU A 23 5.90 1.52 11.46
C LEU A 23 6.47 2.88 11.91
N GLN A 24 5.67 3.94 11.80
CA GLN A 24 6.05 5.29 12.24
C GLN A 24 4.91 5.97 13.00
N PHE A 25 5.27 6.82 13.96
CA PHE A 25 4.34 7.69 14.67
C PHE A 25 4.58 9.11 14.16
N MET A 26 3.51 9.80 13.78
CA MET A 26 3.56 11.14 13.19
C MET A 26 2.64 12.09 13.94
N GLU A 27 3.08 13.32 14.15
CA GLU A 27 2.27 14.41 14.71
C GLU A 27 2.42 15.64 13.82
N ASP A 28 1.29 16.16 13.33
CA ASP A 28 1.24 17.34 12.46
C ASP A 28 2.24 17.27 11.28
N GLY A 29 2.30 16.09 10.65
CA GLY A 29 3.17 15.80 9.52
C GLY A 29 4.64 15.50 9.86
N ASN A 30 5.04 15.59 11.13
CA ASN A 30 6.40 15.35 11.59
C ASN A 30 6.56 13.95 12.20
N VAL A 31 7.68 13.27 11.87
CA VAL A 31 8.00 11.97 12.45
C VAL A 31 8.41 12.14 13.92
N ILE A 32 7.79 11.39 14.82
CA ILE A 32 8.25 11.24 16.20
C ILE A 32 9.45 10.29 16.21
N LYS A 33 10.64 10.82 16.55
CA LYS A 33 11.91 10.08 16.42
C LYS A 33 12.22 9.17 17.61
N ASP A 34 11.66 9.46 18.78
CA ASP A 34 12.03 8.79 20.03
C ASP A 34 11.14 7.56 20.36
N VAL A 35 10.63 6.88 19.32
CA VAL A 35 9.83 5.65 19.48
C VAL A 35 10.76 4.43 19.53
N ASN A 36 11.16 4.03 20.74
CA ASN A 36 12.08 2.91 20.93
C ASN A 36 11.37 1.62 21.39
N TRP A 37 11.28 0.65 20.48
CA TRP A 37 10.79 -0.70 20.79
C TRP A 37 11.88 -1.54 21.47
N ARG A 38 11.67 -1.89 22.74
CA ARG A 38 12.65 -2.70 23.51
C ARG A 38 12.94 -4.06 22.89
N THR A 39 11.96 -4.65 22.20
CA THR A 39 12.09 -5.94 21.52
C THR A 39 11.29 -5.96 20.23
N ILE A 40 11.70 -6.80 19.28
CA ILE A 40 10.94 -7.07 18.05
C ILE A 40 9.56 -7.65 18.40
N LYS A 41 9.46 -8.49 19.43
CA LYS A 41 8.19 -9.08 19.88
C LYS A 41 7.21 -8.04 20.42
N ALA A 42 7.68 -6.98 21.09
CA ALA A 42 6.83 -5.87 21.49
C ALA A 42 6.25 -5.12 20.29
N LYS A 43 7.08 -4.85 19.27
CA LYS A 43 6.65 -4.21 18.03
C LYS A 43 5.68 -5.10 17.24
N GLU A 44 5.98 -6.40 17.14
CA GLU A 44 5.15 -7.40 16.46
C GLU A 44 3.77 -7.51 17.10
N LEU A 45 3.71 -7.65 18.44
CA LEU A 45 2.45 -7.71 19.19
C LEU A 45 1.63 -6.43 18.99
N PHE A 46 2.28 -5.25 19.10
CA PHE A 46 1.59 -3.99 18.87
C PHE A 46 0.98 -3.90 17.47
N CYS A 47 1.75 -4.22 16.42
CA CYS A 47 1.26 -4.19 15.04
C CYS A 47 0.12 -5.20 14.84
N TYR A 48 0.19 -6.35 15.49
CA TYR A 48 -0.87 -7.35 15.44
C TYR A 48 -2.17 -6.81 16.04
N LEU A 49 -2.12 -6.22 17.24
CA LEU A 49 -3.29 -5.59 17.85
C LEU A 49 -3.78 -4.37 17.08
N LEU A 50 -2.90 -3.62 16.41
CA LEU A 50 -3.27 -2.49 15.55
C LEU A 50 -4.09 -2.93 14.33
N GLN A 51 -3.72 -4.07 13.74
CA GLN A 51 -4.45 -4.68 12.63
C GLN A 51 -5.78 -5.30 13.07
N HIS A 52 -5.78 -6.07 14.17
CA HIS A 52 -6.92 -6.90 14.56
C HIS A 52 -7.87 -6.23 15.57
N LYS A 53 -7.45 -5.12 16.19
CA LYS A 53 -8.13 -4.38 17.28
C LYS A 53 -8.31 -5.17 18.58
N SER A 54 -8.44 -6.50 18.52
CA SER A 54 -8.55 -7.39 19.66
C SER A 54 -7.98 -8.76 19.32
N ALA A 55 -7.36 -9.42 20.29
CA ALA A 55 -6.84 -10.79 20.14
C ALA A 55 -6.97 -11.57 21.45
N SER A 56 -7.12 -12.89 21.37
CA SER A 56 -7.10 -13.73 22.57
C SER A 56 -5.68 -13.90 23.11
N LYS A 57 -5.55 -14.17 24.40
CA LYS A 57 -4.24 -14.45 24.98
C LYS A 57 -3.63 -15.71 24.39
N GLU A 58 -4.43 -16.74 24.11
CA GLU A 58 -3.95 -17.98 23.47
C GLU A 58 -3.45 -17.74 22.04
N GLU A 59 -4.16 -16.91 21.28
CA GLU A 59 -3.77 -16.52 19.92
C GLU A 59 -2.43 -15.77 19.94
N LEU A 60 -2.29 -14.78 20.82
CA LEU A 60 -1.07 -13.99 20.96
C LEU A 60 0.12 -14.84 21.42
N THR A 61 -0.06 -15.73 22.39
CA THR A 61 1.02 -16.60 22.87
C THR A 61 1.44 -17.60 21.81
N SER A 62 0.49 -18.27 21.15
CA SER A 62 0.77 -19.26 20.12
C SER A 62 1.47 -18.64 18.89
N MET A 63 1.11 -17.40 18.55
CA MET A 63 1.74 -16.68 17.43
C MET A 63 3.15 -16.19 17.78
N LEU A 64 3.34 -15.59 18.95
CA LEU A 64 4.61 -14.92 19.29
C LEU A 64 5.65 -15.87 19.86
N TRP A 65 5.21 -16.93 20.53
CA TRP A 65 6.02 -17.84 21.35
C TRP A 65 5.59 -19.31 21.18
N PRO A 66 5.50 -19.82 19.94
CA PRO A 66 5.08 -21.21 19.69
C PRO A 66 6.01 -22.26 20.32
N GLU A 67 7.24 -21.88 20.66
CA GLU A 67 8.26 -22.74 21.23
C GLU A 67 8.19 -22.91 22.76
N TYR A 68 7.39 -22.11 23.46
CA TYR A 68 7.29 -22.13 24.91
C TYR A 68 6.01 -22.81 25.40
N ASP A 69 6.08 -23.41 26.59
CA ASP A 69 4.87 -23.85 27.29
C ASP A 69 3.95 -22.66 27.63
N GLU A 70 2.69 -22.98 27.92
CA GLU A 70 1.63 -21.99 28.19
C GLU A 70 2.02 -21.00 29.31
N ALA A 71 2.58 -21.51 30.40
CA ALA A 71 2.93 -20.69 31.56
C ALA A 71 4.00 -19.65 31.20
N LYS A 72 5.06 -20.08 30.52
CA LYS A 72 6.16 -19.21 30.09
C LYS A 72 5.74 -18.25 28.98
N ALA A 73 4.93 -18.72 28.02
CA ALA A 73 4.40 -17.85 26.97
C ALA A 73 3.49 -16.75 27.55
N MET A 74 2.65 -17.07 28.53
CA MET A 74 1.81 -16.09 29.22
C MET A 74 2.63 -15.08 30.03
N GLN A 75 3.69 -15.51 30.71
CA GLN A 75 4.61 -14.60 31.40
C GLN A 75 5.29 -13.63 30.42
N ASN A 76 5.73 -14.13 29.27
CA ASN A 76 6.31 -13.32 28.21
C ASN A 76 5.28 -12.33 27.63
N LEU A 77 4.03 -12.76 27.44
CA LEU A 77 2.94 -11.90 26.99
C LEU A 77 2.74 -10.71 27.93
N TYR A 78 2.60 -10.95 29.23
CA TYR A 78 2.42 -9.88 30.22
C TYR A 78 3.58 -8.90 30.26
N THR A 79 4.81 -9.43 30.22
CA THR A 79 6.02 -8.60 30.18
C THR A 79 6.07 -7.75 28.91
N THR A 80 5.71 -8.32 27.77
CA THR A 80 5.70 -7.63 26.47
C THR A 80 4.64 -6.53 26.43
N ILE A 81 3.41 -6.80 26.90
CA ILE A 81 2.34 -5.79 27.02
C ILE A 81 2.79 -4.63 27.91
N TYR A 82 3.44 -4.92 29.04
CA TYR A 82 3.99 -3.88 29.92
C TYR A 82 5.04 -3.02 29.20
N GLN A 83 5.96 -3.64 28.44
CA GLN A 83 6.95 -2.91 27.64
C GLN A 83 6.29 -1.99 26.60
N ILE A 84 5.25 -2.46 25.92
CA ILE A 84 4.50 -1.68 24.94
C ILE A 84 3.85 -0.48 25.63
N LYS A 85 3.11 -0.70 26.72
CA LYS A 85 2.48 0.38 27.49
C LYS A 85 3.49 1.41 28.01
N SER A 86 4.67 0.95 28.45
CA SER A 86 5.73 1.84 28.90
C SER A 86 6.27 2.72 27.77
N MET A 87 6.39 2.18 26.56
CA MET A 87 6.83 2.93 25.38
C MET A 87 5.73 3.89 24.91
N LEU A 88 4.47 3.46 24.88
CA LEU A 88 3.35 4.33 24.51
C LEU A 88 3.22 5.52 25.46
N LYS A 89 3.50 5.35 26.76
CA LYS A 89 3.55 6.46 27.73
C LYS A 89 4.68 7.46 27.51
N SER A 90 5.75 7.08 26.79
CA SER A 90 6.85 8.00 26.49
C SER A 90 6.61 8.84 25.24
N ILE A 91 5.51 8.60 24.53
CA ILE A 91 5.06 9.40 23.39
C ILE A 91 3.71 10.02 23.72
N ASP A 92 3.42 11.19 23.19
CA ASP A 92 2.12 11.83 23.40
C ASP A 92 1.08 11.23 22.43
N PHE A 93 0.73 9.95 22.58
CA PHE A 93 -0.31 9.30 21.80
C PHE A 93 -1.32 8.62 22.74
N ASP A 94 -2.61 8.93 22.60
CA ASP A 94 -3.66 8.29 23.39
C ASP A 94 -4.01 6.91 22.80
N ILE A 95 -3.13 5.97 23.14
CA ILE A 95 -3.24 4.56 22.78
C ILE A 95 -3.19 3.75 24.07
N ASP A 96 -4.18 2.90 24.28
CA ASP A 96 -4.18 1.95 25.39
C ASP A 96 -4.40 0.52 24.89
N ILE A 97 -3.93 -0.44 25.70
CA ILE A 97 -4.17 -1.86 25.49
C ILE A 97 -4.91 -2.40 26.72
N THR A 98 -6.22 -2.55 26.64
CA THR A 98 -7.02 -3.01 27.77
C THR A 98 -6.98 -4.54 27.88
N ASN A 99 -6.90 -5.02 29.12
CA ASN A 99 -6.97 -6.45 29.43
C ASN A 99 -8.41 -6.79 29.77
N THR A 100 -9.08 -7.51 28.87
CA THR A 100 -10.41 -8.07 29.10
C THR A 100 -10.28 -9.57 29.39
N VAL A 101 -11.35 -10.22 29.84
CA VAL A 101 -11.29 -11.64 30.20
C VAL A 101 -10.84 -12.47 28.99
N GLY A 102 -9.64 -13.05 29.09
CA GLY A 102 -9.03 -13.86 28.03
C GLY A 102 -8.48 -13.11 26.82
N ARG A 103 -8.53 -11.77 26.79
CA ARG A 103 -8.18 -10.99 25.58
C ARG A 103 -7.43 -9.70 25.88
N TYR A 104 -6.79 -9.18 24.85
CA TYR A 104 -6.29 -7.80 24.80
C TYR A 104 -6.99 -7.04 23.69
N GLU A 105 -7.32 -5.78 23.97
CA GLU A 105 -7.99 -4.87 23.02
C GLU A 105 -7.18 -3.59 22.90
N MET A 106 -6.98 -3.12 21.66
CA MET A 106 -6.33 -1.85 21.38
C MET A 106 -7.39 -0.75 21.29
N ILE A 107 -7.20 0.30 22.08
CA ILE A 107 -8.02 1.50 22.06
C ILE A 107 -7.18 2.64 21.52
N LEU A 108 -7.67 3.28 20.47
CA LEU A 108 -7.10 4.48 19.85
C LEU A 108 -8.07 5.64 20.10
N ARG A 109 -7.58 6.74 20.67
CA ARG A 109 -8.37 7.98 20.84
C ARG A 109 -7.61 9.12 20.19
N ASP A 110 -8.27 9.88 19.33
CA ASP A 110 -7.66 10.98 18.58
C ASP A 110 -6.37 10.61 17.81
N VAL A 111 -6.21 9.31 17.49
CA VAL A 111 -5.10 8.76 16.74
C VAL A 111 -5.65 8.06 15.51
N SER A 112 -5.18 8.48 14.34
CA SER A 112 -5.49 7.84 13.07
C SER A 112 -4.48 6.74 12.74
N VAL A 113 -4.86 5.80 11.87
CA VAL A 113 -3.96 4.78 11.33
C VAL A 113 -4.13 4.76 9.83
N ASP A 114 -3.03 4.86 9.08
CA ASP A 114 -3.07 4.85 7.62
C ASP A 114 -3.74 3.58 7.06
N LEU A 115 -3.50 2.42 7.67
CA LEU A 115 -4.18 1.16 7.40
C LEU A 115 -5.71 1.33 7.40
N HIS A 116 -6.26 1.86 8.50
CA HIS A 116 -7.72 1.99 8.66
C HIS A 116 -8.29 3.02 7.68
N ILE A 117 -7.54 4.08 7.35
CA ILE A 117 -7.98 5.06 6.34
C ILE A 117 -8.06 4.40 4.96
N PHE A 118 -7.05 3.63 4.57
CA PHE A 118 -7.06 2.91 3.29
C PHE A 118 -8.15 1.84 3.22
N GLU A 119 -8.39 1.09 4.29
CA GLU A 119 -9.50 0.13 4.34
C GLU A 119 -10.86 0.83 4.20
N SER A 120 -11.05 1.96 4.88
CA SER A 120 -12.30 2.73 4.79
C SER A 120 -12.58 3.26 3.38
N VAL A 121 -11.54 3.54 2.61
CA VAL A 121 -11.66 3.99 1.22
C VAL A 121 -12.22 2.88 0.33
N PHE A 122 -11.84 1.63 0.57
CA PHE A 122 -12.40 0.51 -0.16
C PHE A 122 -13.87 0.29 0.17
N ASP A 123 -14.20 0.30 1.47
CA ASP A 123 -15.56 0.03 1.95
C ASP A 123 -16.58 1.07 1.43
N ASN A 124 -16.09 2.26 1.08
CA ASN A 124 -16.92 3.38 0.63
C ASN A 124 -16.52 3.86 -0.76
N PHE A 125 -15.85 3.03 -1.55
CA PHE A 125 -15.45 3.39 -2.89
C PHE A 125 -16.69 3.57 -3.77
N GLU A 126 -16.96 4.82 -4.14
CA GLU A 126 -17.94 5.19 -5.15
C GLU A 126 -17.25 5.30 -6.52
N SER A 127 -18.03 5.34 -7.61
CA SER A 127 -17.49 5.66 -8.93
C SER A 127 -16.66 6.94 -8.88
N LEU A 128 -15.52 6.95 -9.58
CA LEU A 128 -14.68 8.13 -9.69
C LEU A 128 -15.46 9.27 -10.37
N THR A 129 -15.32 10.45 -9.78
CA THR A 129 -15.84 11.72 -10.28
C THR A 129 -14.73 12.76 -10.19
N GLU A 130 -14.86 13.85 -10.93
CA GLU A 130 -13.92 14.98 -10.83
C GLU A 130 -13.77 15.53 -9.40
N GLU A 131 -14.85 15.46 -8.62
CA GLU A 131 -14.86 15.94 -7.24
C GLU A 131 -14.04 15.03 -6.30
N ASN A 132 -14.18 13.71 -6.45
CA ASN A 132 -13.50 12.75 -5.57
C ASN A 132 -12.10 12.34 -6.07
N TYR A 133 -11.78 12.57 -7.35
CA TYR A 133 -10.46 12.26 -7.93
C TYR A 133 -9.33 12.96 -7.16
N ARG A 134 -9.48 14.25 -6.86
CA ARG A 134 -8.47 15.04 -6.11
C ARG A 134 -8.21 14.48 -4.72
N TYR A 135 -9.23 13.88 -4.09
CA TYR A 135 -9.07 13.20 -2.81
C TYR A 135 -8.24 11.94 -2.98
N TYR A 136 -8.60 11.08 -3.93
CA TYR A 136 -7.88 9.82 -4.17
C TYR A 136 -6.44 10.05 -4.61
N ASP A 137 -6.16 11.03 -5.48
CA ASP A 137 -4.79 11.41 -5.88
C ASP A 137 -3.93 11.80 -4.67
N LYS A 138 -4.47 12.60 -3.75
CA LYS A 138 -3.76 12.95 -2.51
C LYS A 138 -3.58 11.74 -1.60
N LEU A 139 -4.61 10.91 -1.44
CA LEU A 139 -4.55 9.74 -0.58
C LEU A 139 -3.51 8.72 -1.06
N MET A 140 -3.49 8.43 -2.36
CA MET A 140 -2.58 7.44 -2.95
C MET A 140 -1.11 7.81 -2.78
N LYS A 141 -0.78 9.10 -2.63
CA LYS A 141 0.58 9.57 -2.32
C LYS A 141 1.08 9.12 -0.94
N TYR A 142 0.18 8.75 -0.02
CA TYR A 142 0.55 8.18 1.29
C TYR A 142 0.83 6.69 1.25
N TYR A 143 0.52 6.00 0.15
CA TYR A 143 0.96 4.62 -0.06
C TYR A 143 2.44 4.62 -0.43
N THR A 144 3.33 4.46 0.56
CA THR A 144 4.79 4.52 0.35
C THR A 144 5.44 3.16 0.07
N GLY A 145 4.66 2.09 0.16
CA GLY A 145 5.06 0.71 -0.08
C GLY A 145 4.17 -0.26 0.68
N ASP A 146 4.42 -1.56 0.50
CA ASP A 146 3.59 -2.61 1.10
C ASP A 146 3.49 -2.49 2.63
N TYR A 147 2.38 -2.99 3.18
CA TYR A 147 2.11 -2.98 4.61
C TYR A 147 3.23 -3.63 5.42
N LEU A 148 3.80 -2.85 6.34
CA LEU A 148 4.93 -3.21 7.19
C LEU A 148 6.06 -3.89 6.42
N LYS A 149 6.33 -3.47 5.16
CA LYS A 149 7.28 -4.10 4.23
C LYS A 149 8.63 -4.46 4.88
N GLU A 150 9.16 -3.57 5.71
CA GLU A 150 10.46 -3.73 6.39
C GLU A 150 10.41 -4.64 7.63
N GLU A 151 9.23 -5.06 8.06
CA GLU A 151 9.05 -5.99 9.18
C GLU A 151 8.88 -7.44 8.71
N ASN A 152 9.52 -8.40 9.38
CA ASN A 152 9.44 -9.82 9.04
C ASN A 152 8.37 -10.57 9.85
N PHE A 153 7.16 -10.01 9.92
CA PHE A 153 6.03 -10.63 10.63
C PHE A 153 5.27 -11.58 9.70
N SER A 154 5.12 -12.85 10.06
CA SER A 154 4.53 -13.86 9.17
C SER A 154 3.04 -13.63 8.91
N TRP A 155 2.30 -13.20 9.93
CA TRP A 155 0.85 -12.98 9.89
C TRP A 155 0.43 -11.79 9.01
N LYS A 156 1.35 -10.87 8.67
CA LYS A 156 1.03 -9.67 7.88
C LYS A 156 0.75 -9.97 6.41
N ALA A 157 1.19 -11.14 5.90
CA ALA A 157 1.26 -11.43 4.47
C ALA A 157 -0.09 -11.28 3.76
N ASN A 158 -1.16 -11.80 4.37
CA ASN A 158 -2.50 -11.71 3.80
C ASN A 158 -2.99 -10.26 3.72
N LYS A 159 -2.84 -9.49 4.81
CA LYS A 159 -3.23 -8.08 4.84
C LYS A 159 -2.42 -7.24 3.84
N SER A 160 -1.12 -7.52 3.72
CA SER A 160 -0.24 -6.85 2.76
C SER A 160 -0.69 -7.08 1.31
N GLU A 161 -1.05 -8.32 0.93
CA GLU A 161 -1.52 -8.61 -0.42
C GLU A 161 -2.90 -7.98 -0.68
N GLN A 162 -3.81 -8.00 0.30
CA GLN A 162 -5.11 -7.31 0.19
C GLN A 162 -4.94 -5.82 -0.11
N LEU A 163 -4.09 -5.12 0.66
CA LEU A 163 -3.86 -3.68 0.47
C LEU A 163 -3.14 -3.35 -0.83
N LYS A 164 -2.25 -4.23 -1.30
CA LYS A 164 -1.62 -4.10 -2.62
C LYS A 164 -2.65 -4.21 -3.75
N ILE A 165 -3.54 -5.21 -3.70
CA ILE A 165 -4.61 -5.37 -4.69
C ILE A 165 -5.51 -4.12 -4.69
N LEU A 166 -5.86 -3.63 -3.50
CA LEU A 166 -6.63 -2.39 -3.36
C LEU A 166 -5.93 -1.19 -4.01
N TYR A 167 -4.66 -0.96 -3.68
CA TYR A 167 -3.86 0.14 -4.25
C TYR A 167 -3.81 0.07 -5.79
N ILE A 168 -3.46 -1.10 -6.34
CA ILE A 168 -3.38 -1.28 -7.80
C ILE A 168 -4.74 -1.06 -8.47
N THR A 169 -5.82 -1.53 -7.85
CA THR A 169 -7.19 -1.36 -8.37
C THR A 169 -7.59 0.11 -8.38
N MET A 170 -7.30 0.84 -7.31
CA MET A 170 -7.57 2.27 -7.21
C MET A 170 -6.83 3.06 -8.29
N ILE A 171 -5.52 2.84 -8.40
CA ILE A 171 -4.69 3.52 -9.40
C ILE A 171 -5.15 3.20 -10.82
N ASN A 172 -5.46 1.94 -11.14
CA ASN A 172 -5.99 1.59 -12.46
C ASN A 172 -7.34 2.26 -12.75
N THR A 173 -8.22 2.38 -11.74
CA THR A 173 -9.50 3.08 -11.94
C THR A 173 -9.26 4.57 -12.21
N MET A 174 -8.31 5.19 -11.51
CA MET A 174 -7.88 6.56 -11.78
C MET A 174 -7.27 6.73 -13.17
N ILE A 175 -6.47 5.77 -13.64
CA ILE A 175 -5.91 5.75 -15.00
C ILE A 175 -7.03 5.72 -16.04
N GLU A 176 -8.05 4.86 -15.89
CA GLU A 176 -9.16 4.79 -16.84
C GLU A 176 -10.00 6.08 -16.85
N HIS A 177 -10.22 6.70 -15.68
CA HIS A 177 -10.86 8.02 -15.58
C HIS A 177 -10.08 9.07 -16.38
N LEU A 178 -8.78 9.21 -16.15
CA LEU A 178 -7.92 10.17 -16.87
C LEU A 178 -7.87 9.90 -18.38
N LYS A 179 -7.85 8.62 -18.80
CA LYS A 179 -7.89 8.26 -20.22
C LYS A 179 -9.20 8.69 -20.88
N ALA A 180 -10.33 8.58 -20.18
CA ALA A 180 -11.63 9.04 -20.68
C ALA A 180 -11.66 10.57 -20.87
N GLU A 181 -10.86 11.31 -20.09
CA GLU A 181 -10.69 12.76 -20.21
C GLU A 181 -9.53 13.18 -21.14
N HIS A 182 -8.91 12.22 -21.84
CA HIS A 182 -7.72 12.42 -22.68
C HIS A 182 -6.49 12.98 -21.94
N ASN A 183 -6.45 12.86 -20.61
CA ASN A 183 -5.30 13.25 -19.79
C ASN A 183 -4.28 12.10 -19.67
N TYR A 184 -3.64 11.77 -20.79
CA TYR A 184 -2.72 10.63 -20.87
C TYR A 184 -1.42 10.83 -20.07
N PHE A 185 -0.95 12.07 -19.90
CA PHE A 185 0.27 12.35 -19.14
C PHE A 185 0.09 12.04 -17.65
N ASP A 186 -1.01 12.47 -17.03
CA ASP A 186 -1.26 12.15 -15.61
C ASP A 186 -1.52 10.65 -15.42
N ALA A 187 -2.21 10.01 -16.38
CA ALA A 187 -2.40 8.56 -16.37
C ALA A 187 -1.06 7.82 -16.44
N LEU A 188 -0.11 8.32 -17.24
CA LEU A 188 1.24 7.78 -17.36
C LEU A 188 1.99 7.90 -16.02
N LEU A 189 1.91 9.05 -15.35
CA LEU A 189 2.55 9.24 -14.04
C LEU A 189 2.02 8.25 -13.00
N LEU A 190 0.71 7.99 -12.98
CA LEU A 190 0.10 6.97 -12.12
C LEU A 190 0.57 5.54 -12.46
N ALA A 191 0.63 5.18 -13.74
CA ALA A 191 1.12 3.86 -14.15
C ALA A 191 2.61 3.67 -13.78
N LEU A 192 3.42 4.73 -13.81
CA LEU A 192 4.81 4.70 -13.37
C LEU A 192 4.95 4.46 -11.85
N THR A 193 3.99 4.93 -11.03
CA THR A 193 4.03 4.62 -9.58
C THR A 193 3.79 3.14 -9.31
N ILE A 194 2.87 2.50 -10.05
CA ILE A 194 2.70 1.03 -9.98
C ILE A 194 3.99 0.32 -10.37
N GLN A 195 4.64 0.72 -11.47
CA GLN A 195 5.88 0.08 -11.93
C GLN A 195 6.99 0.19 -10.89
N LYS A 196 7.10 1.35 -10.23
CA LYS A 196 8.07 1.59 -9.16
C LYS A 196 7.85 0.67 -7.96
N HIS A 197 6.60 0.47 -7.54
CA HIS A 197 6.28 -0.39 -6.40
C HIS A 197 6.32 -1.88 -6.75
N TYR A 198 5.87 -2.23 -7.96
CA TYR A 198 5.72 -3.61 -8.43
C TYR A 198 6.35 -3.80 -9.82
N PRO A 199 7.68 -3.80 -9.93
CA PRO A 199 8.37 -3.95 -11.22
C PRO A 199 8.03 -5.24 -11.96
N THR A 200 7.60 -6.29 -11.26
CA THR A 200 7.26 -7.59 -11.87
C THR A 200 5.79 -7.69 -12.32
N PHE A 201 4.98 -6.64 -12.11
CA PHE A 201 3.57 -6.65 -12.47
C PHE A 201 3.37 -6.39 -13.97
N GLN A 202 3.37 -7.47 -14.76
CA GLN A 202 3.37 -7.42 -16.22
C GLN A 202 2.24 -6.57 -16.83
N ASN A 203 1.03 -6.62 -16.24
CA ASN A 203 -0.12 -5.89 -16.78
C ASN A 203 0.13 -4.38 -16.82
N ASN A 204 0.94 -3.84 -15.89
CA ASN A 204 1.26 -2.42 -15.87
C ASN A 204 2.14 -1.99 -17.05
N TYR A 205 3.00 -2.88 -17.57
CA TYR A 205 3.79 -2.59 -18.77
C TYR A 205 2.91 -2.42 -19.99
N LEU A 206 1.82 -3.19 -20.09
CA LEU A 206 0.86 -3.01 -21.17
C LEU A 206 0.14 -1.66 -21.07
N VAL A 207 -0.28 -1.27 -19.87
CA VAL A 207 -0.90 0.04 -19.63
C VAL A 207 0.07 1.15 -20.03
N LEU A 208 1.34 1.08 -19.60
CA LEU A 208 2.37 2.04 -19.98
C LEU A 208 2.56 2.09 -21.51
N MET A 209 2.66 0.94 -22.19
CA MET A 209 2.78 0.89 -23.64
C MET A 209 1.60 1.55 -24.35
N GLN A 210 0.37 1.29 -23.90
CA GLN A 210 -0.83 1.91 -24.47
C GLN A 210 -0.86 3.43 -24.24
N LEU A 211 -0.41 3.90 -23.07
CA LEU A 211 -0.33 5.32 -22.75
C LEU A 211 0.77 6.02 -23.57
N TYR A 212 1.95 5.41 -23.71
CA TYR A 212 3.02 5.93 -24.57
C TYR A 212 2.60 6.01 -26.04
N ASP A 213 1.91 4.99 -26.56
CA ASP A 213 1.34 5.01 -27.91
C ASP A 213 0.35 6.17 -28.08
N ALA A 214 -0.54 6.39 -27.10
CA ALA A 214 -1.54 7.45 -27.15
C ALA A 214 -0.93 8.87 -27.19
N ILE A 215 0.27 9.06 -26.67
CA ILE A 215 1.00 10.35 -26.70
C ILE A 215 2.07 10.42 -27.82
N GLY A 216 2.16 9.40 -28.69
CA GLY A 216 3.10 9.37 -29.82
C GLY A 216 4.54 8.98 -29.46
N GLU A 217 4.78 8.52 -28.24
CA GLU A 217 6.10 8.17 -27.71
C GLU A 217 6.46 6.70 -28.04
N HIS A 218 6.56 6.38 -29.33
CA HIS A 218 6.72 5.00 -29.81
C HIS A 218 8.01 4.30 -29.35
N ASP A 219 9.10 5.05 -29.14
CA ASP A 219 10.33 4.48 -28.60
C ASP A 219 10.15 3.98 -27.17
N ASN A 220 9.34 4.68 -26.37
CA ASN A 220 9.00 4.24 -25.03
C ASN A 220 8.11 2.99 -25.04
N VAL A 221 7.26 2.80 -26.06
CA VAL A 221 6.51 1.54 -26.25
C VAL A 221 7.47 0.36 -26.42
N ARG A 222 8.43 0.48 -27.35
CA ARG A 222 9.46 -0.53 -27.61
C ARG A 222 10.28 -0.80 -26.35
N MET A 223 10.72 0.25 -25.66
CA MET A 223 11.50 0.14 -24.44
C MET A 223 10.75 -0.61 -23.34
N GLN A 224 9.45 -0.35 -23.12
CA GLN A 224 8.67 -1.09 -22.13
C GLN A 224 8.55 -2.59 -22.46
N TYR A 225 8.35 -2.94 -23.73
CA TYR A 225 8.32 -4.36 -24.14
C TYR A 225 9.67 -5.06 -23.93
N THR A 226 10.77 -4.38 -24.30
CA THR A 226 12.14 -4.88 -24.09
C THR A 226 12.42 -5.07 -22.60
N ASN A 227 12.19 -4.05 -21.79
CA ASN A 227 12.39 -4.10 -20.34
C ASN A 227 11.60 -5.24 -19.70
N LEU A 228 10.35 -5.47 -20.10
CA LEU A 228 9.55 -6.57 -19.60
C LEU A 228 10.13 -7.93 -20.00
N THR A 229 10.56 -8.08 -21.25
CA THR A 229 11.11 -9.33 -21.76
C THR A 229 12.42 -9.68 -21.06
N GLU A 230 13.29 -8.69 -20.85
CA GLU A 230 14.54 -8.83 -20.12
C GLU A 230 14.30 -9.19 -18.66
N LEU A 231 13.39 -8.48 -17.97
CA LEU A 231 13.03 -8.76 -16.59
C LEU A 231 12.53 -10.19 -16.39
N LEU A 232 11.74 -10.71 -17.34
CA LEU A 232 11.18 -12.06 -17.26
C LEU A 232 12.15 -13.14 -17.72
N GLY A 233 13.21 -12.79 -18.48
CA GLY A 233 14.08 -13.75 -19.17
C GLY A 233 13.35 -14.62 -20.21
N ARG A 234 12.13 -14.23 -20.60
CA ARG A 234 11.26 -14.93 -21.55
C ARG A 234 10.22 -13.97 -22.13
N LYS A 235 9.49 -14.42 -23.15
CA LYS A 235 8.39 -13.64 -23.71
C LYS A 235 7.32 -13.32 -22.65
N PRO A 236 6.75 -12.10 -22.67
CA PRO A 236 5.58 -11.75 -21.87
C PRO A 236 4.40 -12.67 -22.13
N ASN A 237 3.36 -12.58 -21.30
CA ASN A 237 2.13 -13.34 -21.53
C ASN A 237 1.51 -13.07 -22.92
N ASN A 238 0.62 -13.97 -23.36
CA ASN A 238 0.04 -13.95 -24.71
C ASN A 238 -0.71 -12.65 -25.03
N TYR A 239 -1.35 -12.03 -24.05
CA TYR A 239 -2.12 -10.80 -24.26
C TYR A 239 -1.20 -9.64 -24.62
N ILE A 240 -0.10 -9.47 -23.87
CA ILE A 240 0.91 -8.44 -24.10
C ILE A 240 1.63 -8.68 -25.43
N THR A 241 2.04 -9.92 -25.70
CA THR A 241 2.73 -10.28 -26.94
C THR A 241 1.86 -10.03 -28.17
N LYS A 242 0.56 -10.35 -28.09
CA LYS A 242 -0.39 -10.09 -29.17
C LYS A 242 -0.60 -8.59 -29.41
N TRP A 243 -0.76 -7.81 -28.33
CA TRP A 243 -0.92 -6.36 -28.45
C TRP A 243 0.30 -5.72 -29.11
N TYR A 244 1.50 -6.06 -28.63
CA TYR A 244 2.74 -5.50 -29.17
C TYR A 244 2.96 -5.89 -30.63
N GLY A 245 2.69 -7.15 -31.01
CA GLY A 245 2.77 -7.59 -32.41
C GLY A 245 1.85 -6.80 -33.33
N ASN A 246 0.58 -6.63 -32.95
CA ASN A 246 -0.37 -5.82 -33.71
C ASN A 246 0.08 -4.35 -33.81
N TRP A 247 0.59 -3.79 -32.70
CA TRP A 247 1.12 -2.44 -32.66
C TRP A 247 2.32 -2.26 -33.60
N THR A 248 3.24 -3.23 -33.65
CA THR A 248 4.39 -3.18 -34.56
C THR A 248 3.96 -3.22 -36.03
N THR A 249 3.01 -4.07 -36.42
CA THR A 249 2.50 -4.11 -37.81
C THR A 249 1.86 -2.78 -38.21
N LYS A 250 1.07 -2.17 -37.32
CA LYS A 250 0.44 -0.88 -37.60
C LYS A 250 1.46 0.23 -37.83
N HIS A 251 2.56 0.21 -37.09
CA HIS A 251 3.56 1.29 -37.13
C HIS A 251 4.70 1.04 -38.13
N SER A 252 4.95 -0.20 -38.55
CA SER A 252 5.88 -0.50 -39.65
C SER A 252 5.41 0.03 -41.00
N ASP A 253 4.10 0.03 -41.24
CA ASP A 253 3.52 0.51 -42.51
C ASP A 253 3.57 2.05 -42.64
N THR A 254 3.67 2.78 -41.53
CA THR A 254 3.80 4.25 -41.50
C THR A 254 5.22 4.77 -41.75
N ASP A 255 6.25 4.02 -41.34
CA ASP A 255 7.65 4.42 -41.57
C ASP A 255 8.05 4.25 -43.05
N ASP A 256 7.50 3.25 -43.75
CA ASP A 256 7.72 3.05 -45.20
C ASP A 256 7.03 4.12 -46.08
N LEU A 257 5.93 4.72 -45.60
CA LEU A 257 5.25 5.84 -46.28
C LEU A 257 5.91 7.20 -46.03
N ALA A 258 6.69 7.35 -44.95
CA ALA A 258 7.44 8.57 -44.65
C ALA A 258 8.78 8.64 -45.40
N LEU A 259 9.31 7.49 -45.87
CA LEU A 259 10.54 7.39 -46.66
C LEU A 259 10.29 7.35 -48.17
N SER A 260 9.04 7.43 -48.62
CA SER A 260 8.64 7.38 -50.03
C SER A 260 8.05 8.70 -50.58
N ASN A 261 8.16 9.80 -49.83
CA ASN A 261 7.81 11.16 -50.28
C ASN A 261 9.01 12.12 -50.22
#